data_AF-A0A4P7XED0-F1
#
_entry.id   AF-A0A4P7XED0-F1
#
_cell.length_a   1.000
_cell.length_b   1.000
_cell.length_c   1.000
_cell.angle_alpha   90.00
_cell.angle_beta   90.00
_cell.angle_gamma   90.00
#
_symmetry.space_group_name_H-M   'P 1'
#
loop_
_entity.id
_entity.type
_entity.pdbx_description
1 polymer ?
#
loop_
_entity_poly.entity_id
_entity_poly.type
_entity_poly.pdbx_seq_one_letter_code
_entity_poly.pdbx_strand_id
1 'polypeptide(L)'
;MATNSKSDRTENRGFASMDQKRQREIASKGGKAAHASGNAHEFSSEEARKAGQEAHRRGTAHEFNSEEARKAGQKGGKVAHERGSAHEFDSEEARKAGRKGGQNSRGGRSK
;
A
#
# COMPACT_ATOMS: atom_id res chain seq x y z
N MET A 1 3.72 -13.85 -60.72
CA MET A 1 2.72 -13.79 -59.62
C MET A 1 3.39 -14.28 -58.35
N ALA A 2 3.86 -13.36 -57.50
CA ALA A 2 4.41 -13.70 -56.20
C ALA A 2 3.36 -13.34 -55.13
N THR A 3 2.94 -14.34 -54.36
CA THR A 3 1.94 -14.22 -53.32
C THR A 3 2.53 -13.49 -52.12
N ASN A 4 2.16 -12.21 -51.96
CA ASN A 4 2.49 -11.45 -50.77
C ASN A 4 1.63 -11.97 -49.61
N SER A 5 2.21 -12.89 -48.83
CA SER A 5 1.66 -13.45 -47.60
C SER A 5 1.35 -12.33 -46.60
N LYS A 6 0.12 -11.80 -46.67
CA LYS A 6 -0.52 -10.98 -45.65
C LYS A 6 -1.18 -11.90 -44.64
N SER A 7 -0.36 -12.57 -43.83
CA SER A 7 -0.84 -13.27 -42.64
C SER A 7 0.02 -12.91 -41.44
N ASP A 8 -0.67 -12.49 -40.38
CA ASP A 8 -0.26 -12.64 -38.98
C ASP A 8 0.96 -11.87 -38.49
N ARG A 9 0.91 -10.53 -38.58
CA ARG A 9 1.78 -9.67 -37.76
C ARG A 9 1.00 -8.58 -37.05
N THR A 10 0.06 -8.98 -36.19
CA THR A 10 -0.13 -8.24 -34.94
C THR A 10 1.12 -8.45 -34.10
N GLU A 11 2.23 -7.84 -34.53
CA GLU A 11 3.46 -7.84 -33.74
C GLU A 11 3.08 -7.27 -32.38
N ASN A 12 3.45 -7.98 -31.31
CA ASN A 12 3.23 -7.64 -29.90
C ASN A 12 3.74 -6.23 -29.57
N ARG A 13 3.05 -5.21 -30.07
CA ARG A 13 3.43 -3.79 -30.06
C ARG A 13 2.42 -3.06 -29.19
N GLY A 14 2.95 -2.21 -28.33
CA GLY A 14 2.15 -1.46 -27.38
C GLY A 14 2.42 -1.89 -25.94
N PHE A 15 2.02 -1.03 -25.01
CA PHE A 15 2.31 -1.19 -23.59
C PHE A 15 1.77 -2.51 -23.01
N ALA A 16 0.56 -2.90 -23.40
CA ALA A 16 -0.09 -4.12 -22.93
C ALA A 16 0.59 -5.42 -23.41
N SER A 17 1.26 -5.38 -24.58
CA SER A 17 1.94 -6.54 -25.16
C SER A 17 3.41 -6.68 -24.69
N MET A 18 3.92 -5.76 -23.87
CA MET A 18 5.26 -5.83 -23.29
C MET A 18 5.34 -6.81 -22.11
N ASP A 19 6.56 -7.19 -21.73
CA ASP A 19 6.82 -7.94 -20.50
C ASP A 19 6.34 -7.22 -19.23
N GLN A 20 5.78 -7.95 -18.27
CA GLN A 20 5.18 -7.38 -17.06
C GLN A 20 6.19 -6.55 -16.23
N LYS A 21 7.44 -6.99 -16.16
CA LYS A 21 8.51 -6.24 -15.49
C LYS A 21 8.73 -4.89 -16.16
N ARG A 22 8.79 -4.87 -17.49
CA ARG A 22 8.97 -3.66 -18.29
C ARG A 22 7.76 -2.73 -18.19
N GLN A 23 6.54 -3.27 -18.21
CA GLN A 23 5.32 -2.49 -17.97
C GLN A 23 5.36 -1.79 -16.61
N ARG A 24 5.71 -2.51 -15.55
CA ARG A 24 5.82 -1.95 -14.19
C ARG A 24 6.89 -0.86 -14.12
N GLU A 25 8.06 -1.08 -14.73
CA GLU A 25 9.12 -0.07 -14.75
C GLU A 25 8.68 1.21 -15.48
N ILE A 26 8.04 1.07 -16.64
CA ILE A 26 7.53 2.22 -17.41
C ILE A 26 6.41 2.93 -16.65
N ALA A 27 5.44 2.20 -16.07
CA ALA A 27 4.40 2.79 -15.24
C ALA A 27 4.97 3.50 -14.01
N SER A 28 5.96 2.90 -13.34
CA SER A 28 6.64 3.51 -12.20
C SER A 28 7.35 4.81 -12.59
N LYS A 29 8.04 4.83 -13.74
CA LYS A 29 8.68 6.04 -14.28
C LYS A 29 7.64 7.11 -14.65
N GLY A 30 6.55 6.72 -15.29
CA GLY A 30 5.46 7.63 -15.66
C GLY A 30 4.81 8.29 -14.45
N GLY A 31 4.52 7.52 -13.39
CA GLY A 31 3.97 8.06 -12.14
C GLY A 31 4.93 9.04 -11.46
N LYS A 32 6.23 8.69 -11.35
CA LYS A 32 7.25 9.59 -10.80
C LYS A 32 7.38 10.88 -11.61
N ALA A 33 7.37 10.76 -12.95
CA ALA A 33 7.44 11.91 -13.84
C ALA A 33 6.21 12.83 -13.70
N ALA A 34 5.01 12.27 -13.56
CA ALA A 34 3.79 13.06 -13.39
C ALA A 34 3.79 13.88 -12.09
N HIS A 35 4.29 13.31 -11.00
CA HIS A 35 4.52 14.06 -9.75
C HIS A 35 5.62 15.11 -9.93
N ALA A 36 6.78 14.73 -10.48
CA ALA A 36 7.88 15.66 -10.69
C ALA A 36 7.54 16.84 -11.62
N SER A 37 6.66 16.63 -12.60
CA SER A 37 6.20 17.66 -13.54
C SER A 37 5.01 18.48 -13.03
N GLY A 38 4.48 18.19 -11.83
CA GLY A 38 3.31 18.85 -11.25
C GLY A 38 1.98 18.54 -11.94
N ASN A 39 1.92 17.52 -12.81
CA ASN A 39 0.67 17.12 -13.46
C ASN A 39 -0.18 16.20 -12.56
N ALA A 40 0.44 15.56 -11.57
CA ALA A 40 -0.27 14.74 -10.60
C ALA A 40 -0.73 15.58 -9.39
N HIS A 41 -1.85 15.19 -8.79
CA HIS A 41 -2.32 15.79 -7.53
C HIS A 41 -1.35 15.46 -6.39
N GLU A 42 -0.98 16.47 -5.62
CA GLU A 42 -0.15 16.31 -4.43
C GLU A 42 -1.03 16.43 -3.18
N PHE A 43 -1.15 15.33 -2.44
CA PHE A 43 -1.86 15.34 -1.18
C PHE A 43 -0.98 15.92 -0.08
N SER A 44 -1.46 16.98 0.56
CA SER A 44 -0.87 17.40 1.84
C SER A 44 -1.16 16.36 2.93
N SER A 45 -0.32 16.32 3.98
CA SER A 45 -0.56 15.41 5.12
C SER A 45 -1.90 15.69 5.82
N GLU A 46 -2.33 16.96 5.83
CA GLU A 46 -3.63 17.34 6.40
C GLU A 46 -4.78 16.83 5.54
N GLU A 47 -4.69 16.98 4.22
CA GLU A 47 -5.71 16.51 3.28
C GLU A 47 -5.85 14.98 3.34
N ALA A 48 -4.74 14.24 3.34
CA ALA A 48 -4.75 12.79 3.49
C ALA A 48 -5.41 12.36 4.81
N ARG A 49 -5.12 13.07 5.92
CA ARG A 49 -5.76 12.81 7.21
C ARG A 49 -7.27 13.10 7.15
N LYS A 50 -7.67 14.22 6.58
CA LYS A 50 -9.09 14.61 6.45
C LYS A 50 -9.86 13.61 5.60
N ALA A 51 -9.29 13.16 4.48
CA ALA A 51 -9.87 12.14 3.62
C ALA A 51 -10.06 10.81 4.35
N GLY A 52 -9.05 10.37 5.12
CA GLY A 52 -9.16 9.17 5.95
C GLY A 52 -10.24 9.28 7.03
N GLN A 53 -10.28 10.42 7.75
CA GLN A 53 -11.33 10.67 8.74
C GLN A 53 -12.72 10.70 8.12
N GLU A 54 -12.86 11.30 6.94
CA GLU A 54 -14.13 11.36 6.21
C GLU A 54 -14.59 9.98 5.76
N ALA A 55 -13.67 9.11 5.29
CA ALA A 55 -14.00 7.73 4.93
C ALA A 55 -14.53 6.94 6.13
N HIS A 56 -13.93 7.12 7.32
CA HIS A 56 -14.46 6.53 8.55
C HIS A 56 -15.82 7.12 8.94
N ARG A 57 -15.98 8.44 8.85
CA ARG A 57 -17.26 9.11 9.16
C ARG A 57 -18.39 8.67 8.23
N ARG A 58 -18.07 8.45 6.94
CA ARG A 58 -19.03 7.99 5.92
C ARG A 58 -19.26 6.48 5.95
N GLY A 59 -18.52 5.71 6.76
CA GLY A 59 -18.61 4.26 6.78
C GLY A 59 -18.09 3.58 5.50
N THR A 60 -17.29 4.28 4.69
CA THR A 60 -16.67 3.71 3.48
C THR A 60 -15.26 3.18 3.73
N ALA A 61 -14.69 3.46 4.90
CA ALA A 61 -13.42 2.90 5.33
C ALA A 61 -13.54 1.40 5.61
N HIS A 62 -12.45 0.67 5.40
CA HIS A 62 -12.37 -0.75 5.76
C HIS A 62 -12.40 -0.91 7.29
N GLU A 63 -13.32 -1.74 7.77
CA GLU A 63 -13.43 -2.07 9.19
C GLU A 63 -12.65 -3.36 9.47
N PHE A 64 -11.55 -3.22 10.22
CA PHE A 64 -10.78 -4.38 10.63
C PHE A 64 -11.44 -5.05 11.84
N ASN A 65 -11.67 -6.35 11.74
CA ASN A 65 -11.90 -7.16 12.93
C ASN A 65 -10.58 -7.38 13.71
N SER A 66 -10.68 -7.87 14.96
CA SER A 66 -9.51 -8.03 15.83
C SER A 66 -8.44 -9.00 15.27
N GLU A 67 -8.85 -10.08 14.59
CA GLU A 67 -7.89 -11.01 14.00
C GLU A 67 -7.20 -10.41 12.78
N GLU A 68 -7.96 -9.71 11.95
CA GLU A 68 -7.46 -9.08 10.73
C GLU A 68 -6.48 -7.95 11.07
N ALA A 69 -6.81 -7.10 12.04
CA ALA A 69 -5.92 -6.06 12.55
C ALA A 69 -4.61 -6.66 13.08
N ARG A 70 -4.69 -7.77 13.83
CA ARG A 70 -3.50 -8.49 14.33
C ARG A 70 -2.66 -9.04 13.18
N LYS A 71 -3.27 -9.67 12.18
CA LYS A 71 -2.57 -10.24 11.02
C LYS A 71 -1.89 -9.14 10.20
N ALA A 72 -2.58 -8.02 9.98
CA ALA A 72 -2.03 -6.84 9.30
C ALA A 72 -0.84 -6.26 10.08
N GLY A 73 -0.97 -6.10 11.40
CA GLY A 73 0.11 -5.63 12.28
C GLY A 73 1.32 -6.57 12.28
N GLN A 74 1.11 -7.88 12.38
CA GLN A 74 2.19 -8.87 12.29
C GLN A 74 2.92 -8.81 10.95
N LYS A 75 2.17 -8.73 9.84
CA LYS A 75 2.76 -8.61 8.51
C LYS A 75 3.57 -7.32 8.37
N GLY A 76 3.03 -6.20 8.86
CA GLY A 76 3.72 -4.91 8.88
C GLY A 76 5.02 -4.97 9.69
N GLY A 77 4.98 -5.56 10.88
CA GLY A 77 6.16 -5.74 11.72
C GLY A 77 7.24 -6.59 11.06
N LYS A 78 6.88 -7.74 10.46
CA LYS A 78 7.83 -8.59 9.72
C LYS A 78 8.52 -7.82 8.60
N VAL A 79 7.76 -7.10 7.79
CA VAL A 79 8.31 -6.29 6.68
C VAL A 79 9.22 -5.18 7.20
N ALA A 80 8.87 -4.54 8.31
CA ALA A 80 9.72 -3.50 8.91
C ALA A 80 11.07 -4.07 9.38
N HIS A 81 11.06 -5.26 10.00
CA HIS A 81 12.29 -5.95 10.40
C HIS A 81 13.12 -6.39 9.18
N GLU A 82 12.50 -6.95 8.15
CA GLU A 82 13.18 -7.32 6.90
C GLU A 82 13.83 -6.13 6.19
N ARG A 83 13.22 -4.94 6.30
CA ARG A 83 13.72 -3.68 5.72
C ARG A 83 14.66 -2.91 6.63
N GLY A 84 14.92 -3.38 7.86
CA GLY A 84 15.74 -2.67 8.84
C GLY A 84 15.15 -1.33 9.31
N SER A 85 13.85 -1.11 9.12
CA SER A 85 13.13 0.08 9.57
C SER A 85 12.36 -0.14 10.88
N ALA A 86 12.44 -1.35 11.45
CA ALA A 86 11.80 -1.66 12.72
C ALA A 86 12.54 -1.01 13.88
N HIS A 87 11.76 -0.57 14.87
CA HIS A 87 12.30 -0.14 16.16
C HIS A 87 12.79 -1.35 16.95
N GLU A 88 13.99 -1.27 17.50
CA GLU A 88 14.51 -2.28 18.42
C GLU A 88 14.02 -1.94 19.83
N PHE A 89 13.14 -2.80 20.35
CA PHE A 89 12.63 -2.65 21.71
C PHE A 89 13.59 -3.31 22.69
N ASP A 90 13.99 -2.57 23.73
CA ASP A 90 14.55 -3.20 24.92
C ASP A 90 13.45 -3.96 25.70
N SER A 91 13.86 -4.78 26.68
CA SER A 91 12.93 -5.64 27.43
C SER A 91 11.89 -4.86 28.24
N GLU A 92 12.24 -3.68 28.74
CA GLU A 92 11.31 -2.83 29.50
C GLU A 92 10.36 -2.08 28.57
N GLU A 93 10.87 -1.61 27.44
CA GLU A 93 10.11 -0.93 26.40
C GLU A 93 9.08 -1.86 25.75
N ALA A 94 9.48 -3.09 25.41
CA ALA A 94 8.57 -4.11 24.88
C ALA A 94 7.42 -4.43 25.85
N ARG A 95 7.73 -4.56 27.15
CA ARG A 95 6.72 -4.77 28.21
C ARG A 95 5.76 -3.58 28.31
N LYS A 96 6.29 -2.35 28.31
CA LYS A 96 5.48 -1.12 28.38
C LYS A 96 4.59 -0.96 27.15
N ALA A 97 5.12 -1.22 25.96
CA ALA A 97 4.38 -1.18 24.70
C ALA A 97 3.28 -2.25 24.66
N GLY A 98 3.58 -3.48 25.07
CA GLY A 98 2.61 -4.57 25.17
C GLY A 98 1.49 -4.27 26.18
N ARG A 99 1.83 -3.71 27.35
CA ARG A 99 0.84 -3.26 28.34
C ARG A 99 -0.07 -2.18 27.78
N LYS A 100 0.49 -1.15 27.14
CA LYS A 100 -0.28 -0.04 26.54
C LYS A 100 -1.18 -0.52 25.39
N GLY A 101 -0.67 -1.39 24.52
CA GLY A 101 -1.43 -1.98 23.43
C GLY A 101 -2.61 -2.84 23.93
N GLY A 102 -2.38 -3.64 24.97
CA GLY A 102 -3.42 -4.47 25.60
C GLY A 102 -4.45 -3.69 26.43
N GLN A 103 -4.10 -2.50 26.93
CA GLN A 103 -5.03 -1.61 27.62
C GLN A 103 -6.05 -0.99 26.67
N ASN A 104 -5.60 -0.54 25.48
CA ASN A 104 -6.48 0.01 24.46
C ASN A 104 -7.41 -1.02 23.83
N SER A 105 -7.10 -2.33 23.94
CA SER A 105 -7.95 -3.42 23.47
C SER A 105 -8.97 -3.92 24.51
N ARG A 106 -8.98 -3.38 25.74
CA ARG A 106 -9.90 -3.78 26.83
C ARG A 106 -11.03 -2.76 27.09
N GLY A 107 -11.37 -1.92 26.11
CA GLY A 107 -12.47 -0.94 26.20
C GLY A 107 -13.85 -1.46 25.80
N GLY A 108 -14.22 -2.69 26.18
CA GLY A 108 -15.49 -3.31 25.75
C GLY A 108 -16.20 -4.17 26.79
N ARG A 109 -15.96 -3.94 28.10
CA ARG A 109 -16.73 -4.63 29.14
C ARG A 109 -16.85 -3.80 30.42
N SER A 110 -17.85 -2.93 30.48
CA SER A 110 -18.39 -2.40 31.73
C SER A 110 -19.83 -1.92 31.54
N LYS A 111 -20.75 -2.70 32.14
CA LYS A 111 -22.22 -2.57 32.28
C LYS A 111 -23.07 -2.74 31.03
#